data_AF-A0A0Q4G2W9-F1
#
_entry.id   AF-A0A0Q4G2W9-F1
#
_cell.length_a   1.000
_cell.length_b   1.000
_cell.length_c   1.000
_cell.angle_alpha   90.00
_cell.angle_beta   90.00
_cell.angle_gamma   90.00
#
_symmetry.space_group_name_H-M   'P 1'
#
loop_
_entity.id
_entity.type
_entity.pdbx_description
1 polymer ?
#
loop_
_entity_poly.entity_id
_entity_poly.type
_entity_poly.pdbx_seq_one_letter_code
_entity_poly.pdbx_strand_id
1 'polypeptide(L)'
;MPMLFVEADEPLLVFPSIEVAETYLEAVDIQDNVYPRAYGPAGEMYDIVARGDLVVIEPSAMSPRPNDLKRLLSSYLGSVGEPVSGDADLATLVASVEAHQNAFWVEHDPDGERFSKPIPLWGCIAVIVALIGMSLLLWRLR
;
A
#
# COMPACT_ATOMS: atom_id res chain seq x y z
N MET A 1 -2.87 3.64 -16.79
CA MET A 1 -3.73 2.60 -16.19
C MET A 1 -4.32 3.16 -14.91
N PRO A 2 -5.48 2.69 -14.43
CA PRO A 2 -6.08 3.24 -13.22
C PRO A 2 -5.20 2.96 -12.00
N MET A 3 -5.24 3.87 -11.04
CA MET A 3 -4.57 3.75 -9.75
C MET A 3 -5.08 2.53 -8.97
N LEU A 4 -4.20 1.93 -8.17
CA LEU A 4 -4.51 0.81 -7.29
C LEU A 4 -4.34 1.23 -5.82
N PHE A 5 -5.36 0.94 -5.03
CA PHE A 5 -5.41 1.18 -3.59
C PHE A 5 -5.26 -0.16 -2.87
N VAL A 6 -4.14 -0.39 -2.19
CA VAL A 6 -3.85 -1.64 -1.49
C VAL A 6 -4.05 -1.42 0.01
N GLU A 7 -4.91 -2.21 0.62
CA GLU A 7 -5.06 -2.24 2.08
C GLU A 7 -3.80 -2.87 2.69
N ALA A 8 -3.25 -2.24 3.73
CA ALA A 8 -2.09 -2.71 4.46
C ALA A 8 -2.21 -2.36 5.95
N ASP A 9 -1.30 -2.88 6.77
CA ASP A 9 -1.21 -2.55 8.20
C ASP A 9 -0.87 -1.07 8.44
N GLU A 10 -0.20 -0.44 7.48
CA GLU A 10 -0.11 1.02 7.35
C GLU A 10 -1.23 1.48 6.41
N PRO A 11 -1.98 2.56 6.73
CA PRO A 11 -3.42 2.64 6.49
C PRO A 11 -3.88 2.51 5.03
N LEU A 12 -3.00 2.77 4.06
CA LEU A 12 -3.24 2.54 2.64
C LEU A 12 -1.94 2.68 1.85
N LEU A 13 -1.64 1.72 0.96
CA LEU A 13 -0.63 1.88 -0.07
C LEU A 13 -1.29 2.29 -1.39
N VAL A 14 -0.69 3.25 -2.09
CA VAL A 14 -1.22 3.82 -3.34
C VAL A 14 -0.21 3.66 -4.46
N PHE A 15 -0.64 2.99 -5.53
CA PHE A 15 0.19 2.68 -6.69
C PHE A 15 -0.42 3.24 -7.98
N PRO A 16 0.41 3.80 -8.89
CA PRO A 16 -0.09 4.37 -10.15
C PRO A 16 -0.60 3.31 -11.14
N SER A 17 -0.24 2.04 -10.95
CA SER A 17 -0.75 0.92 -11.73
C SER A 17 -0.56 -0.41 -11.00
N ILE A 18 -1.19 -1.45 -11.54
CA ILE A 18 -1.04 -2.84 -11.05
C ILE A 18 0.40 -3.32 -11.21
N GLU A 19 1.01 -3.09 -12.38
CA GLU A 19 2.36 -3.58 -12.70
C GLU A 19 3.41 -3.02 -11.73
N VAL A 20 3.21 -1.76 -11.32
CA VAL A 20 4.05 -1.11 -10.33
C VAL A 20 3.87 -1.75 -8.94
N ALA A 21 2.63 -2.05 -8.55
CA ALA A 21 2.35 -2.75 -7.30
C ALA A 21 2.96 -4.17 -7.29
N GLU A 22 2.81 -4.93 -8.38
CA GLU A 22 3.39 -6.28 -8.52
C GLU A 22 4.92 -6.29 -8.43
N THR A 23 5.57 -5.22 -8.87
CA THR A 23 7.03 -5.07 -8.78
C THR A 23 7.49 -4.64 -7.38
N TYR A 24 6.65 -3.88 -6.66
CA TYR A 24 6.99 -3.28 -5.38
C TYR A 24 6.68 -4.19 -4.18
N LEU A 25 5.55 -4.89 -4.21
CA LEU A 25 5.10 -5.73 -3.10
C LEU A 25 5.95 -7.01 -3.01
N GLU A 26 6.13 -7.52 -1.80
CA GLU A 26 6.89 -8.75 -1.56
C GLU A 26 5.95 -9.97 -1.43
N ALA A 27 6.33 -11.09 -2.05
CA ALA A 27 5.55 -12.33 -1.99
C ALA A 27 5.40 -12.88 -0.56
N VAL A 28 6.38 -12.62 0.33
CA VAL A 28 6.33 -13.04 1.73
C VAL A 28 5.24 -12.30 2.50
N ASP A 29 5.10 -10.99 2.29
CA ASP A 29 4.06 -10.17 2.92
C ASP A 29 2.65 -10.62 2.53
N ILE A 30 2.47 -11.09 1.28
CA ILE A 30 1.19 -11.65 0.83
C ILE A 30 0.90 -12.98 1.53
N GLN A 31 1.92 -13.83 1.70
CA GLN A 31 1.78 -15.10 2.41
C GLN A 31 1.44 -14.89 3.89
N ASP A 32 1.98 -13.82 4.48
CA ASP A 32 1.70 -13.39 5.85
C ASP A 32 0.40 -12.55 5.96
N ASN A 33 -0.33 -12.37 4.85
CA ASN A 33 -1.60 -11.65 4.76
C ASN A 33 -1.52 -10.17 5.20
N VAL A 34 -0.37 -9.53 4.95
CA VAL A 34 -0.16 -8.09 5.18
C VAL A 34 -0.99 -7.25 4.21
N TYR A 35 -1.20 -7.73 2.98
CA TYR A 35 -1.98 -7.07 1.94
C TYR A 35 -3.27 -7.86 1.65
N PRO A 36 -4.32 -7.73 2.48
CA PRO A 36 -5.50 -8.59 2.38
C PRO A 36 -6.33 -8.35 1.12
N ARG A 37 -6.23 -7.16 0.49
CA ARG A 37 -7.06 -6.77 -0.66
C ARG A 37 -6.52 -5.54 -1.38
N ALA A 38 -6.88 -5.42 -2.66
CA ALA A 38 -6.67 -4.20 -3.44
C ALA A 38 -7.95 -3.75 -4.15
N TYR A 39 -8.01 -2.44 -4.42
CA TYR A 39 -9.14 -1.78 -5.03
C TYR A 39 -8.74 -0.90 -6.21
N GLY A 40 -9.57 -0.89 -7.26
CA GLY A 40 -9.60 0.15 -8.28
C GLY A 40 -10.39 1.38 -7.84
N PRO A 41 -10.37 2.48 -8.62
CA PRO A 41 -10.95 3.77 -8.22
C PRO A 41 -12.49 3.78 -8.12
N ALA A 42 -13.19 2.83 -8.76
CA ALA A 42 -14.63 2.67 -8.61
C ALA A 42 -15.00 1.61 -7.56
N GLY A 43 -14.02 1.06 -6.84
CA GLY A 43 -14.19 -0.02 -5.89
C GLY A 43 -14.17 -1.41 -6.54
N GLU A 44 -13.68 -1.54 -7.77
CA GLU A 44 -13.32 -2.83 -8.36
C GLU A 44 -12.37 -3.57 -7.43
N MET A 45 -12.57 -4.87 -7.21
CA MET A 45 -11.72 -5.62 -6.29
C MET A 45 -10.69 -6.44 -7.05
N TYR A 46 -9.51 -6.54 -6.47
CA TYR A 46 -8.39 -7.32 -6.99
C TYR A 46 -7.88 -8.27 -5.91
N ASP A 47 -7.62 -9.50 -6.30
CA ASP A 47 -6.97 -10.50 -5.47
C ASP A 47 -5.45 -10.33 -5.61
N ILE A 48 -4.73 -10.34 -4.49
CA ILE A 48 -3.27 -10.22 -4.44
C ILE A 48 -2.72 -11.61 -4.08
N VAL A 49 -1.96 -12.21 -4.98
CA VAL A 49 -1.53 -13.61 -4.86
C VAL A 49 -0.02 -13.73 -5.04
N ALA A 50 0.62 -14.48 -4.16
CA ALA A 50 2.02 -14.89 -4.32
C ALA A 50 2.10 -16.14 -5.21
N ARG A 51 2.83 -16.06 -6.32
CA ARG A 51 3.17 -17.19 -7.20
C ARG A 51 4.67 -17.41 -7.19
N GLY A 52 5.14 -18.12 -6.17
CA GLY A 52 6.58 -18.27 -5.90
C GLY A 52 7.13 -16.98 -5.28
N ASP A 53 8.10 -16.37 -5.94
CA ASP A 53 8.70 -15.08 -5.58
C ASP A 53 7.99 -13.88 -6.24
N LEU A 54 7.04 -14.13 -7.13
CA LEU A 54 6.30 -13.09 -7.85
C LEU A 54 4.98 -12.75 -7.15
N VAL A 55 4.65 -11.46 -7.17
CA VAL A 55 3.32 -10.96 -6.84
C VAL A 55 2.50 -10.87 -8.12
N VAL A 56 1.27 -11.37 -8.07
CA VAL A 56 0.29 -11.26 -9.14
C VAL A 56 -0.97 -10.64 -8.58
N ILE A 57 -1.44 -9.58 -9.22
CA ILE A 57 -2.68 -8.88 -8.86
C ILE A 57 -3.67 -9.07 -10.00
N GLU A 58 -4.75 -9.78 -9.73
CA GLU A 58 -5.74 -10.13 -10.73
C GLU A 58 -7.14 -9.67 -10.34
N PRO A 59 -8.03 -9.33 -11.30
CA PRO A 59 -9.40 -8.96 -10.99
C PRO A 59 -10.10 -10.06 -10.18
N SER A 60 -10.69 -9.68 -9.06
CA SER A 60 -11.43 -10.60 -8.21
C SER A 60 -12.77 -10.97 -8.85
N ALA A 61 -13.25 -12.19 -8.61
CA ALA A 61 -14.60 -12.60 -8.98
C ALA A 61 -15.69 -11.92 -8.13
N MET A 62 -15.29 -11.21 -7.06
CA MET A 62 -16.20 -10.49 -6.18
C MET A 62 -16.78 -9.23 -6.84
N SER A 63 -18.03 -8.91 -6.49
CA SER A 63 -18.64 -7.65 -6.92
C SER A 63 -17.87 -6.43 -6.39
N PRO A 64 -17.84 -5.30 -7.13
CA PRO A 64 -17.24 -4.06 -6.67
C PRO A 64 -17.79 -3.63 -5.30
N ARG A 65 -16.90 -3.10 -4.45
CA ARG A 65 -17.21 -2.67 -3.09
C ARG A 65 -16.86 -1.19 -2.87
N PRO A 66 -17.56 -0.26 -3.53
CA PRO A 66 -17.27 1.17 -3.43
C PRO A 66 -17.36 1.70 -2.00
N ASN A 67 -18.26 1.17 -1.16
CA ASN A 67 -18.40 1.60 0.23
C ASN A 67 -17.25 1.13 1.13
N ASP A 68 -16.64 -0.01 0.83
CA ASP A 68 -15.45 -0.47 1.55
C ASP A 68 -14.26 0.43 1.21
N LEU A 69 -14.08 0.74 -0.08
CA LEU A 69 -13.06 1.69 -0.51
C LEU A 69 -13.28 3.09 0.09
N LYS A 70 -14.51 3.62 0.09
CA LYS A 70 -14.82 4.91 0.72
C LYS A 70 -14.33 4.96 2.17
N ARG A 71 -14.65 3.93 2.95
CA ARG A 71 -14.26 3.83 4.36
C ARG A 71 -12.74 3.77 4.52
N LEU A 72 -12.06 3.02 3.66
CA LEU A 72 -10.59 2.95 3.65
C LEU A 72 -9.97 4.32 3.35
N LEU A 73 -10.42 5.00 2.29
CA LEU A 73 -9.92 6.32 1.89
C LEU A 73 -10.21 7.39 2.95
N SER A 74 -11.42 7.42 3.52
CA SER A 74 -11.76 8.33 4.62
C SER A 74 -10.88 8.10 5.86
N SER A 75 -10.60 6.84 6.20
CA SER A 75 -9.73 6.49 7.32
C SER A 75 -8.30 6.96 7.08
N TYR A 76 -7.77 6.70 5.88
CA TYR A 76 -6.44 7.16 5.47
C TYR A 76 -6.33 8.69 5.55
N LEU A 77 -7.26 9.42 4.93
CA LEU A 77 -7.30 10.88 4.94
C LEU A 77 -7.40 11.45 6.37
N GLY A 78 -8.18 10.83 7.24
CA GLY A 78 -8.22 11.16 8.66
C GLY A 78 -6.89 10.95 9.38
N SER A 79 -6.16 9.87 9.04
CA SER A 79 -4.86 9.55 9.65
C SER A 79 -3.74 10.51 9.25
N VAL A 80 -3.80 11.08 8.03
CA VAL A 80 -2.84 12.06 7.53
C VAL A 80 -3.23 13.51 7.82
N GLY A 81 -4.31 13.74 8.58
CA GLY A 81 -4.73 15.07 9.01
C GLY A 81 -5.48 15.88 7.94
N GLU A 82 -5.95 15.23 6.88
CA GLU A 82 -6.73 15.84 5.79
C GLU A 82 -8.16 15.26 5.72
N PRO A 83 -8.96 15.30 6.80
CA PRO A 83 -10.27 14.69 6.80
C PRO A 83 -11.19 15.36 5.78
N VAL A 84 -11.77 14.56 4.91
CA VAL A 84 -12.84 14.98 4.00
C VAL A 84 -14.19 14.77 4.68
N SER A 85 -15.20 15.55 4.29
CA SER A 85 -16.56 15.42 4.83
C SER A 85 -17.09 13.99 4.72
N GLY A 86 -17.80 13.52 5.75
CA GLY A 86 -18.32 12.15 5.83
C GLY A 86 -19.38 11.80 4.78
N ASP A 87 -19.95 12.80 4.10
CA ASP A 87 -20.90 12.66 3.00
C ASP A 87 -20.25 12.71 1.61
N ALA A 88 -18.92 12.82 1.53
CA ALA A 88 -18.22 12.86 0.26
C ALA A 88 -18.47 11.60 -0.59
N ASP A 89 -18.59 11.83 -1.90
CA ASP A 89 -18.67 10.74 -2.85
C ASP A 89 -17.30 10.07 -3.04
N LEU A 90 -17.31 8.90 -3.70
CA LEU A 90 -16.09 8.09 -3.85
C LEU A 90 -15.08 8.81 -4.74
N ALA A 91 -15.55 9.49 -5.80
CA ALA A 91 -14.69 10.22 -6.71
C ALA A 91 -13.94 11.35 -6.00
N THR A 92 -14.60 12.05 -5.07
CA THR A 92 -13.98 13.09 -4.25
C THR A 92 -12.90 12.51 -3.35
N LEU A 93 -13.17 11.40 -2.67
CA LEU A 93 -12.19 10.74 -1.80
C LEU A 93 -10.98 10.23 -2.58
N VAL A 94 -11.20 9.62 -3.74
CA VAL A 94 -10.14 9.17 -4.66
C VAL A 94 -9.28 10.36 -5.08
N ALA A 95 -9.90 11.45 -5.57
CA ALA A 95 -9.18 12.64 -5.99
C ALA A 95 -8.38 13.29 -4.86
N SER A 96 -8.89 13.30 -3.62
CA SER A 96 -8.17 13.81 -2.46
C SER A 96 -6.93 12.98 -2.14
N VAL A 97 -7.06 11.65 -2.13
CA VAL A 97 -5.91 10.76 -1.90
C VAL A 97 -4.88 10.88 -3.03
N GLU A 98 -5.32 10.94 -4.28
CA GLU A 98 -4.47 11.17 -5.44
C GLU A 98 -3.68 12.48 -5.32
N ALA A 99 -4.36 13.57 -4.98
CA ALA A 99 -3.73 14.88 -4.82
C ALA A 99 -2.70 14.89 -3.68
N HIS A 100 -3.05 14.31 -2.53
CA HIS A 100 -2.14 14.19 -1.40
C HIS A 100 -0.90 13.37 -1.73
N GLN A 101 -1.08 12.19 -2.34
CA GLN A 101 0.03 11.33 -2.75
C GLN A 101 0.91 12.04 -3.78
N ASN A 102 0.32 12.67 -4.79
CA ASN A 102 1.08 13.41 -5.79
C ASN A 102 1.90 14.56 -5.16
N ALA A 103 1.31 15.32 -4.24
CA ALA A 103 2.01 16.38 -3.53
C ALA A 103 3.19 15.85 -2.71
N PHE A 104 2.97 14.78 -1.94
CA PHE A 104 4.02 14.13 -1.16
C PHE A 104 5.19 13.67 -2.04
N TRP A 105 4.91 13.01 -3.17
CA TRP A 105 5.97 12.48 -4.02
C TRP A 105 6.67 13.53 -4.87
N VAL A 106 5.99 14.59 -5.30
CA VAL A 106 6.66 15.73 -5.95
C VAL A 106 7.69 16.38 -5.01
N GLU A 107 7.40 16.41 -3.71
CA GLU A 107 8.33 16.93 -2.70
C GLU A 107 9.47 15.96 -2.38
N HIS A 108 9.17 14.66 -2.24
CA HIS A 108 10.11 13.66 -1.73
C HIS A 108 10.86 12.85 -2.80
N ASP A 109 10.38 12.81 -4.04
CA ASP A 109 10.99 12.14 -5.19
C ASP A 109 10.77 12.97 -6.47
N PRO A 110 11.41 14.15 -6.58
CA PRO A 110 11.19 15.06 -7.71
C PRO A 110 11.63 14.47 -9.06
N ASP A 111 12.51 13.45 -9.03
CA ASP A 111 13.03 12.78 -10.21
C ASP A 111 12.16 11.57 -10.65
N GLY A 112 11.17 11.17 -9.83
CA GLY A 112 10.19 10.14 -10.16
C GLY A 112 10.77 8.72 -10.24
N GLU A 113 11.88 8.45 -9.56
CA GLU A 113 12.58 7.17 -9.63
C GLU A 113 12.05 6.11 -8.64
N ARG A 114 11.04 6.43 -7.81
CA ARG A 114 10.43 5.60 -6.76
C ARG A 114 10.14 4.17 -7.19
N PHE A 115 9.67 3.98 -8.41
CA PHE A 115 9.29 2.66 -8.96
C PHE A 115 10.30 2.11 -9.97
N SER A 116 11.39 2.83 -10.21
CA SER A 116 12.41 2.50 -11.21
C SER A 116 13.64 1.83 -10.60
N LYS A 117 13.79 1.88 -9.26
CA LYS A 117 14.90 1.25 -8.55
C LYS A 117 14.41 0.03 -7.77
N PRO A 118 15.03 -1.16 -7.96
CA PRO A 118 14.74 -2.30 -7.10
C PRO A 118 15.03 -1.90 -5.65
N ILE A 119 14.14 -2.28 -4.73
CA ILE A 119 14.31 -2.04 -3.29
C ILE A 119 15.69 -2.61 -2.90
N PRO A 120 16.63 -1.78 -2.42
CA PRO A 120 17.95 -2.28 -2.07
C PRO A 120 17.83 -3.20 -0.85
N LEU A 121 18.13 -4.49 -1.04
CA LEU A 121 18.14 -5.57 -0.03
C LEU A 121 18.81 -5.19 1.31
N TRP A 122 19.68 -4.19 1.32
CA TRP A 122 20.32 -3.64 2.52
C TRP A 122 19.33 -3.01 3.51
N GLY A 123 18.21 -2.44 3.05
CA GLY A 123 17.16 -1.88 3.93
C GLY A 123 16.49 -2.95 4.79
N CYS A 124 16.13 -4.09 4.20
CA CYS A 124 15.55 -5.23 4.91
C CYS A 124 16.57 -5.89 5.86
N ILE A 125 17.85 -5.97 5.46
CA ILE A 125 18.93 -6.47 6.34
C ILE A 125 19.10 -5.56 7.57
N ALA A 126 18.99 -4.24 7.43
CA ALA A 126 19.15 -3.31 8.56
C ALA A 126 18.03 -3.49 9.61
N VAL A 127 16.78 -3.69 9.18
CA VAL A 127 15.65 -3.95 10.09
C VAL A 127 15.80 -5.29 10.80
N ILE A 128 16.20 -6.34 10.08
CA ILE A 128 16.45 -7.68 10.66
C ILE A 128 17.58 -7.63 11.69
N VAL A 129 18.68 -6.92 11.41
CA VAL A 129 19.80 -6.75 12.35
C VAL A 129 19.38 -5.98 13.59
N ALA A 130 18.55 -4.95 13.46
CA ALA A 130 18.02 -4.21 14.60
C ALA A 130 17.15 -5.08 15.53
N LEU A 131 16.28 -5.92 14.95
CA LEU A 131 15.41 -6.83 15.71
C LEU A 131 16.19 -7.95 16.41
N ILE A 132 17.21 -8.52 15.76
CA ILE A 132 18.10 -9.52 16.37
C ILE A 132 18.94 -8.89 17.49
N GLY A 133 19.48 -7.69 17.26
CA GLY A 133 20.24 -6.95 18.28
C GLY A 133 19.42 -6.66 19.53
N MET A 134 18.16 -6.24 19.37
CA MET A 134 17.26 -5.96 20.50
C MET A 134 16.90 -7.23 21.28
N SER A 135 16.68 -8.34 20.58
CA SER A 135 16.40 -9.65 21.17
C SER A 135 17.57 -10.19 22.01
N LEU A 136 18.80 -10.03 21.51
CA LEU A 136 20.02 -10.43 22.23
C LEU A 136 20.29 -9.54 23.45
N LEU A 137 19.97 -8.25 23.37
CA LEU A 137 20.12 -7.32 24.49
C LEU A 137 19.16 -7.66 25.64
N LEU A 138 17.90 -7.96 25.31
CA LEU A 138 16.87 -8.37 26.27
C LEU A 138 17.19 -9.72 26.93
N TRP A 139 17.82 -10.64 26.19
CA TRP A 139 18.23 -11.94 26.73
C TRP A 139 19.41 -11.84 27.71
N ARG A 140 20.30 -10.86 27.54
CA ARG A 140 21.43 -10.60 28.47
C ARG A 140 21.04 -9.84 29.75
N LEU A 141 19.87 -9.22 29.78
CA LEU A 141 19.36 -8.45 30.93
C LEU A 141 18.47 -9.29 31.86
N ARG A 142 18.25 -10.57 31.55
CA ARG A 142 17.58 -11.58 32.39
C ARG A 142 18.61 -12.47 33.08
#